data_AF-A0A430FGW9-F1
#
_entry.id   AF-A0A430FGW9-F1
#
_cell.length_a   1.000
_cell.length_b   1.000
_cell.length_c   1.000
_cell.angle_alpha   90.00
_cell.angle_beta   90.00
_cell.angle_gamma   90.00
#
_symmetry.space_group_name_H-M   'P 1'
#
loop_
_entity.id
_entity.type
_entity.pdbx_description
1 polymer ?
#
loop_
_entity_poly.entity_id
_entity_poly.type
_entity_poly.pdbx_seq_one_letter_code
_entity_poly.pdbx_strand_id
1 'polypeptide(L)'
;MTETSRQAVDADGETTTMILDEFRREEAVRTARGTVRILKPKRSFGRIGLKHITDCVDRAYRVYRESLNVEFGLDSLEACVNAFYVDRLRNLETAIEGGRITTDASFDRQVTTAAYNWVKGLFGRTDFGRKRDVIRKRMQRDPQNRFESHDNKKSEQHWGLRGGSALPTTTPTVTLKLATLQYPIDIDYRKIADPTRKREPSYGKKGQLENMLAGILQAAEGTLTATELLRIVQYRVTVLQAPRVLSMDANPESPLDFPDTGATDPSDAADAQEHLQRERLIEDIIQHFESLDRKDLARERAKWAPTLEILLGDSIIQNSGKALS
;
A
#
# COMPACT_ATOMS: atom_id res chain seq x y z
N MET A 1 26.95 -33.87 32.66
CA MET A 1 25.70 -34.11 31.94
C MET A 1 25.91 -33.62 30.52
N THR A 2 26.07 -34.56 29.61
CA THR A 2 26.38 -34.38 28.19
C THR A 2 25.12 -33.96 27.45
N GLU A 3 25.05 -32.68 27.04
CA GLU A 3 24.06 -32.26 26.05
C GLU A 3 24.47 -32.81 24.70
N THR A 4 23.82 -33.92 24.34
CA THR A 4 23.81 -34.51 23.02
C THR A 4 23.35 -33.45 22.03
N SER A 5 24.23 -33.01 21.12
CA SER A 5 23.87 -32.28 19.91
C SER A 5 22.73 -33.02 19.23
N ARG A 6 21.52 -32.46 19.29
CA ARG A 6 20.36 -32.96 18.55
C ARG A 6 20.51 -32.54 17.10
N GLN A 7 21.23 -33.35 16.32
CA GLN A 7 21.14 -33.29 14.87
C GLN A 7 19.76 -33.78 14.47
N ALA A 8 18.97 -32.91 13.83
CA ALA A 8 17.81 -33.35 13.08
C ALA A 8 18.34 -33.93 11.75
N VAL A 9 18.04 -35.19 11.50
CA VAL A 9 18.30 -35.86 10.22
C VAL A 9 17.00 -35.78 9.44
N ASP A 10 17.04 -35.19 8.27
CA ASP A 10 15.90 -35.18 7.34
C ASP A 10 15.67 -36.59 6.77
N ALA A 11 14.54 -36.78 6.07
CA ALA A 11 14.14 -38.10 5.55
C ALA A 11 15.17 -38.71 4.56
N ASP A 12 16.10 -37.89 4.06
CA ASP A 12 17.11 -38.24 3.07
C ASP A 12 18.51 -38.49 3.68
N GLY A 13 18.66 -38.35 5.01
CA GLY A 13 19.92 -38.63 5.69
C GLY A 13 20.94 -37.48 5.67
N GLU A 14 20.57 -36.30 5.17
CA GLU A 14 21.41 -35.10 5.26
C GLU A 14 21.31 -34.48 6.66
N THR A 15 22.45 -34.06 7.19
CA THR A 15 22.51 -33.40 8.50
C THR A 15 22.01 -31.97 8.31
N THR A 16 20.74 -31.70 8.65
CA THR A 16 20.17 -30.36 8.53
C THR A 16 20.92 -29.43 9.46
N THR A 17 21.83 -28.63 8.91
CA THR A 17 22.62 -27.67 9.70
C THR A 17 21.67 -26.62 10.26
N MET A 18 21.57 -26.51 11.58
CA MET A 18 20.66 -25.57 12.23
C MET A 18 21.16 -24.13 12.03
N ILE A 19 20.23 -23.18 11.89
CA ILE A 19 20.57 -21.77 11.64
C ILE A 19 21.43 -21.21 12.77
N LEU A 20 21.10 -21.57 14.01
CA LEU A 20 21.87 -21.13 15.17
C LEU A 20 23.23 -21.80 15.28
N ASP A 21 23.44 -22.96 14.64
CA ASP A 21 24.76 -23.61 14.59
C ASP A 21 25.71 -22.83 13.67
N GLU A 22 25.23 -22.25 12.57
CA GLU A 22 26.05 -21.35 11.74
C GLU A 22 26.50 -20.08 12.49
N PHE A 23 25.70 -19.64 13.46
CA PHE A 23 25.95 -18.44 14.25
C PHE A 23 26.95 -18.68 15.41
N ARG A 24 27.21 -19.93 15.75
CA ARG A 24 28.15 -20.35 16.81
C ARG A 24 29.41 -20.92 16.16
N ARG A 25 30.58 -20.58 16.71
CA ARG A 25 31.86 -21.19 16.35
C ARG A 25 32.35 -21.99 17.54
N GLU A 26 32.65 -23.27 17.33
CA GLU A 26 33.42 -24.04 18.31
C GLU A 26 34.84 -23.46 18.39
N GLU A 27 35.24 -23.03 19.58
CA GLU A 27 36.61 -22.63 19.88
C GLU A 27 37.15 -23.54 20.98
N ALA A 28 38.28 -24.20 20.70
CA ALA A 28 38.96 -25.01 21.67
C ALA A 28 39.81 -24.12 22.59
N VAL A 29 39.39 -23.96 23.85
CA VAL A 29 40.13 -23.19 24.85
C VAL A 29 40.94 -24.15 25.71
N ARG A 30 42.27 -23.97 25.72
CA ARG A 30 43.15 -24.71 26.63
C ARG A 30 42.96 -24.18 28.06
N THR A 31 42.52 -25.05 28.95
CA THR A 31 42.41 -24.78 30.39
C THR A 31 43.48 -25.58 31.15
N ALA A 32 43.73 -25.26 32.42
CA ALA A 32 44.66 -26.00 33.27
C ALA A 32 44.31 -27.49 33.46
N ARG A 33 43.06 -27.89 33.13
CA ARG A 33 42.56 -29.27 33.21
C ARG A 33 42.43 -29.97 31.84
N GLY A 34 42.88 -29.33 30.76
CA GLY A 34 42.79 -29.85 29.39
C GLY A 34 42.09 -28.89 28.42
N THR A 35 41.92 -29.33 27.17
CA THR A 35 41.25 -28.54 26.13
C THR A 35 39.73 -28.67 26.29
N VAL A 36 39.05 -27.56 26.61
CA VAL A 36 37.59 -27.48 26.67
C VAL A 36 37.09 -26.84 25.39
N ARG A 37 36.11 -27.45 24.71
CA ARG A 37 35.42 -26.83 23.58
C ARG A 37 34.39 -25.86 24.12
N ILE A 38 34.53 -24.59 23.79
CA ILE A 38 33.59 -23.53 24.14
C ILE A 38 32.98 -23.00 22.85
N LEU A 39 31.66 -22.93 22.78
CA LEU A 39 30.97 -22.27 21.67
C LEU A 39 31.05 -20.76 21.86
N LYS A 40 31.82 -20.07 21.01
CA LYS A 40 31.82 -18.60 20.95
C LYS A 40 30.92 -18.12 19.81
N PRO A 41 30.23 -16.97 19.94
CA PRO A 41 29.44 -16.42 18.85
C PRO A 41 30.37 -16.03 17.69
N LYS A 42 30.08 -16.54 16.48
CA LYS A 42 30.76 -16.12 15.25
C LYS A 42 30.37 -14.69 14.86
N ARG A 43 29.23 -14.20 15.40
CA ARG A 43 28.66 -12.86 15.17
C ARG A 43 28.39 -12.56 13.69
N SER A 44 28.08 -13.61 12.93
CA SER A 44 27.71 -13.51 11.52
C SER A 44 26.81 -14.68 11.19
N PHE A 45 25.72 -14.44 10.49
CA PHE A 45 24.88 -15.51 9.95
C PHE A 45 25.61 -16.22 8.81
N GLY A 46 25.47 -17.54 8.72
CA GLY A 46 25.90 -18.31 7.56
C GLY A 46 24.89 -18.22 6.43
N ARG A 47 25.06 -19.07 5.42
CA ARG A 47 24.26 -19.01 4.19
C ARG A 47 22.80 -19.36 4.45
N ILE A 48 22.54 -20.31 5.34
CA ILE A 48 21.18 -20.76 5.66
C ILE A 48 20.45 -19.65 6.42
N GLY A 49 21.08 -19.06 7.43
CA GLY A 49 20.51 -17.95 8.19
C GLY A 49 20.20 -16.73 7.33
N LEU A 50 21.13 -16.32 6.46
CA LEU A 50 20.92 -15.19 5.55
C LEU A 50 19.81 -15.47 4.54
N LYS A 51 19.75 -16.67 3.96
CA LYS A 51 18.66 -17.07 3.06
C LYS A 51 17.30 -16.99 3.77
N HIS A 52 17.21 -17.51 4.98
CA HIS A 52 15.98 -17.48 5.76
C HIS A 52 15.51 -16.05 6.07
N ILE A 53 16.44 -15.15 6.42
CA ILE A 53 16.13 -13.73 6.63
C ILE A 53 15.61 -13.11 5.32
N THR A 54 16.29 -13.35 4.20
CA THR A 54 15.87 -12.88 2.87
C THR A 54 14.45 -13.35 2.53
N ASP A 55 14.13 -14.64 2.73
CA ASP A 55 12.81 -15.20 2.45
C ASP A 55 11.71 -14.54 3.32
N CYS A 56 12.02 -14.24 4.58
CA CYS A 56 11.10 -13.54 5.49
C CYS A 56 10.86 -12.09 5.05
N VAL A 57 11.93 -11.39 4.63
CA VAL A 57 11.83 -10.01 4.12
C VAL A 57 11.05 -9.98 2.81
N ASP A 58 11.29 -10.91 1.89
CA ASP A 58 10.56 -11.01 0.62
C ASP A 58 9.05 -11.17 0.86
N ARG A 59 8.66 -12.12 1.73
CA ARG A 59 7.25 -12.31 2.09
C ARG A 59 6.59 -11.04 2.62
N ALA A 60 7.28 -10.29 3.48
CA ALA A 60 6.77 -9.03 4.02
C ALA A 60 6.75 -7.90 2.96
N TYR A 61 7.79 -7.81 2.14
CA TYR A 61 7.98 -6.78 1.12
C TYR A 61 6.94 -6.87 0.00
N ARG A 62 6.62 -8.07 -0.47
CA ARG A 62 5.60 -8.28 -1.52
C ARG A 62 4.25 -7.65 -1.22
N VAL A 63 3.87 -7.57 0.07
CA VAL A 63 2.60 -6.96 0.51
C VAL A 63 2.60 -5.44 0.33
N TYR A 64 3.76 -4.79 0.45
CA TYR A 64 3.88 -3.32 0.51
C TYR A 64 4.74 -2.72 -0.62
N ARG A 65 5.18 -3.56 -1.57
CA ARG A 65 6.17 -3.23 -2.61
C ARG A 65 5.87 -1.93 -3.36
N GLU A 66 4.65 -1.79 -3.86
CA GLU A 66 4.26 -0.62 -4.68
C GLU A 66 4.48 0.71 -3.92
N SER A 67 4.09 0.77 -2.65
CA SER A 67 4.20 1.99 -1.86
C SER A 67 5.61 2.27 -1.35
N LEU A 68 6.41 1.23 -1.10
CA LEU A 68 7.77 1.39 -0.59
C LEU A 68 8.76 1.82 -1.67
N ASN A 69 8.55 1.40 -2.92
CA ASN A 69 9.38 1.79 -4.04
C ASN A 69 9.37 3.31 -4.24
N VAL A 70 8.17 3.91 -4.28
CA VAL A 70 7.98 5.33 -4.59
C VAL A 70 8.67 6.26 -3.58
N GLU A 71 8.65 5.92 -2.28
CA GLU A 71 9.13 6.85 -1.24
C GLU A 71 10.51 6.53 -0.68
N PHE A 72 10.90 5.26 -0.62
CA PHE A 72 12.17 4.86 -0.01
C PHE A 72 13.20 4.38 -1.04
N GLY A 73 12.87 4.39 -2.33
CA GLY A 73 13.74 3.87 -3.38
C GLY A 73 14.04 2.38 -3.23
N LEU A 74 13.15 1.64 -2.54
CA LEU A 74 13.25 0.19 -2.39
C LEU A 74 12.58 -0.44 -3.61
N ASP A 75 13.23 -0.34 -4.76
CA ASP A 75 12.73 -0.81 -6.06
C ASP A 75 12.89 -2.33 -6.26
N SER A 76 13.83 -2.92 -5.55
CA SER A 76 14.25 -4.32 -5.64
C SER A 76 14.20 -5.03 -4.29
N LEU A 77 14.07 -6.36 -4.33
CA LEU A 77 14.17 -7.19 -3.13
C LEU A 77 15.54 -7.02 -2.47
N GLU A 78 16.60 -6.93 -3.27
CA GLU A 78 17.97 -6.73 -2.79
C GLU A 78 18.12 -5.43 -2.01
N ALA A 79 17.62 -4.30 -2.53
CA ALA A 79 17.64 -3.03 -1.80
C ALA A 79 16.89 -3.12 -0.46
N CYS A 80 15.72 -3.76 -0.46
CA CYS A 80 14.91 -3.96 0.75
C CYS A 80 15.63 -4.84 1.79
N VAL A 81 16.25 -5.94 1.36
CA VAL A 81 17.03 -6.85 2.21
C VAL A 81 18.28 -6.15 2.77
N ASN A 82 18.99 -5.38 1.96
CA ASN A 82 20.15 -4.60 2.40
C ASN A 82 19.76 -3.56 3.45
N ALA A 83 18.66 -2.83 3.23
CA ALA A 83 18.12 -1.89 4.21
C ALA A 83 17.70 -2.59 5.52
N PHE A 84 17.09 -3.79 5.42
CA PHE A 84 16.76 -4.59 6.60
C PHE A 84 18.02 -5.00 7.38
N TYR A 85 19.08 -5.42 6.69
CA TYR A 85 20.34 -5.78 7.34
C TYR A 85 20.95 -4.61 8.11
N VAL A 86 20.97 -3.42 7.52
CA VAL A 86 21.47 -2.20 8.18
C VAL A 86 20.66 -1.89 9.45
N ASP A 87 19.33 -2.00 9.39
CA ASP A 87 18.44 -1.58 10.47
C ASP A 87 18.19 -2.61 11.58
N ARG A 88 18.29 -3.91 11.27
CA ARG A 88 17.75 -4.99 12.13
C ARG A 88 18.74 -6.10 12.44
N LEU A 89 19.81 -6.28 11.66
CA LEU A 89 20.73 -7.40 11.86
C LEU A 89 21.34 -7.41 13.26
N ARG A 90 21.86 -6.25 13.71
CA ARG A 90 22.45 -6.10 15.06
C ARG A 90 21.47 -6.44 16.18
N ASN A 91 20.18 -6.15 16.00
CA ASN A 91 19.16 -6.46 17.00
C ASN A 91 18.91 -7.98 17.10
N LEU A 92 18.95 -8.68 15.97
CA LEU A 92 18.85 -10.15 15.94
C LEU A 92 20.08 -10.77 16.58
N GLU A 93 21.29 -10.30 16.24
CA GLU A 93 22.54 -10.76 16.84
C GLU A 93 22.53 -10.59 18.36
N THR A 94 22.16 -9.40 18.84
CA THR A 94 22.07 -9.09 20.28
C THR A 94 21.02 -9.96 20.99
N ALA A 95 19.93 -10.34 20.30
CA ALA A 95 18.92 -11.23 20.86
C ALA A 95 19.41 -12.69 20.97
N ILE A 96 20.22 -13.15 20.02
CA ILE A 96 20.87 -14.47 20.08
C ILE A 96 21.93 -14.50 21.18
N GLU A 97 22.82 -13.49 21.21
CA GLU A 97 23.88 -13.39 22.23
C GLU A 97 23.31 -13.26 23.65
N GLY A 98 22.22 -12.51 23.80
CA GLY A 98 21.52 -12.36 25.08
C GLY A 98 20.68 -13.56 25.49
N GLY A 99 20.73 -14.69 24.76
CA GLY A 99 20.00 -15.90 25.08
C GLY A 99 18.48 -15.81 24.93
N ARG A 100 17.97 -14.77 24.25
CA ARG A 100 16.52 -14.64 23.94
C ARG A 100 16.10 -15.52 22.78
N ILE A 101 17.03 -15.89 21.91
CA ILE A 101 16.84 -16.81 20.80
C ILE A 101 17.78 -18.01 21.03
N THR A 102 17.19 -19.15 21.41
CA THR A 102 17.94 -20.35 21.79
C THR A 102 17.68 -21.54 20.88
N THR A 103 16.62 -21.48 20.07
CA THR A 103 16.23 -22.53 19.12
C THR A 103 15.90 -21.95 17.75
N ASP A 104 16.04 -22.73 16.69
CA ASP A 104 15.71 -22.31 15.32
C ASP A 104 14.23 -21.88 15.19
N ALA A 105 13.31 -22.53 15.91
CA ALA A 105 11.91 -22.11 15.94
C ALA A 105 11.72 -20.72 16.59
N SER A 106 12.50 -20.40 17.63
CA SER A 106 12.51 -19.05 18.22
C SER A 106 13.13 -18.02 17.27
N PHE A 107 14.13 -18.43 16.49
CA PHE A 107 14.76 -17.59 15.47
C PHE A 107 13.78 -17.26 14.34
N ASP A 108 13.13 -18.27 13.75
CA ASP A 108 12.12 -18.11 12.69
C ASP A 108 11.00 -17.15 13.12
N ARG A 109 10.42 -17.38 14.30
CA ARG A 109 9.38 -16.50 14.85
C ARG A 109 9.88 -15.06 15.00
N GLN A 110 11.09 -14.88 15.51
CA GLN A 110 11.66 -13.56 15.75
C GLN A 110 11.97 -12.82 14.44
N VAL A 111 12.60 -13.50 13.47
CA VAL A 111 12.92 -12.91 12.16
C VAL A 111 11.66 -12.58 11.39
N THR A 112 10.68 -13.49 11.33
CA THR A 112 9.40 -13.26 10.68
C THR A 112 8.68 -12.04 11.28
N THR A 113 8.64 -11.95 12.62
CA THR A 113 8.03 -10.81 13.33
C THR A 113 8.78 -9.51 13.09
N ALA A 114 10.13 -9.55 13.13
CA ALA A 114 10.97 -8.39 12.91
C ALA A 114 10.87 -7.86 11.49
N ALA A 115 10.92 -8.73 10.48
CA ALA A 115 10.75 -8.39 9.06
C ALA A 115 9.38 -7.75 8.83
N TYR A 116 8.31 -8.42 9.24
CA TYR A 116 6.95 -7.90 9.04
C TYR A 116 6.74 -6.55 9.72
N ASN A 117 7.12 -6.40 10.99
CA ASN A 117 6.95 -5.14 11.72
C ASN A 117 7.84 -4.01 11.17
N TRP A 118 9.03 -4.33 10.68
CA TRP A 118 9.91 -3.35 10.05
C TRP A 118 9.33 -2.85 8.73
N VAL A 119 8.97 -3.75 7.80
CA VAL A 119 8.35 -3.37 6.52
C VAL A 119 7.03 -2.62 6.75
N LYS A 120 6.18 -3.10 7.66
CA LYS A 120 4.93 -2.42 8.04
C LYS A 120 5.20 -1.03 8.64
N GLY A 121 6.28 -0.88 9.41
CA GLY A 121 6.73 0.39 9.96
C GLY A 121 7.17 1.38 8.88
N LEU A 122 7.95 0.92 7.90
CA LEU A 122 8.31 1.72 6.72
C LEU A 122 7.06 2.14 5.94
N PHE A 123 6.15 1.20 5.67
CA PHE A 123 4.89 1.50 5.02
C PHE A 123 4.08 2.53 5.82
N GLY A 124 4.03 2.42 7.15
CA GLY A 124 3.33 3.40 8.00
C GLY A 124 3.91 4.82 7.96
N ARG A 125 5.16 4.98 7.48
CA ARG A 125 5.79 6.29 7.27
C ARG A 125 5.45 6.87 5.89
N THR A 126 4.96 6.06 4.95
CA THR A 126 4.58 6.58 3.64
C THR A 126 3.38 7.50 3.72
N ASP A 127 3.24 8.44 2.79
CA ASP A 127 2.04 9.27 2.65
C ASP A 127 0.81 8.40 2.48
N PHE A 128 0.90 7.35 1.65
CA PHE A 128 -0.18 6.38 1.46
C PHE A 128 -0.51 5.66 2.77
N GLY A 129 0.50 5.15 3.49
CA GLY A 129 0.30 4.45 4.74
C GLY A 129 -0.23 5.32 5.88
N ARG A 130 0.23 6.58 5.95
CA ARG A 130 -0.30 7.60 6.88
C ARG A 130 -1.76 7.91 6.59
N LYS A 131 -2.13 8.15 5.32
CA LYS A 131 -3.53 8.41 4.91
C LYS A 131 -4.43 7.21 5.18
N ARG A 132 -3.95 5.99 4.93
CA ARG A 132 -4.67 4.75 5.24
C ARG A 132 -4.95 4.64 6.75
N ASP A 133 -3.95 4.93 7.57
CA ASP A 133 -4.09 4.89 9.03
C ASP A 133 -5.03 5.99 9.56
N VAL A 134 -5.07 7.15 8.91
CA VAL A 134 -6.04 8.21 9.21
C VAL A 134 -7.47 7.74 8.96
N ILE A 135 -7.75 7.13 7.78
CA ILE A 135 -9.08 6.58 7.46
C ILE A 135 -9.48 5.53 8.49
N ARG A 136 -8.59 4.58 8.79
CA ARG A 136 -8.80 3.55 9.82
C ARG A 136 -9.13 4.16 11.19
N LYS A 137 -8.34 5.12 11.65
CA LYS A 137 -8.56 5.80 12.95
C LYS A 137 -9.85 6.60 12.99
N ARG A 138 -10.28 7.20 11.86
CA ARG A 138 -11.56 7.92 11.80
C ARG A 138 -12.74 6.97 11.90
N MET A 139 -12.73 5.86 11.18
CA MET A 139 -13.77 4.82 11.32
C MET A 139 -13.85 4.29 12.76
N GLN A 140 -12.69 4.03 13.40
CA GLN A 140 -12.63 3.60 14.81
C GLN A 140 -13.19 4.61 15.80
N ARG A 141 -13.11 5.90 15.49
CA ARG A 141 -13.50 7.01 16.36
C ARG A 141 -14.80 7.67 15.91
N ASP A 142 -15.52 7.03 14.99
CA ASP A 142 -16.78 7.57 14.49
C ASP A 142 -17.77 7.72 15.65
N PRO A 143 -18.26 8.93 15.95
CA PRO A 143 -19.15 9.17 17.08
C PRO A 143 -20.45 8.37 17.02
N GLN A 144 -20.89 8.00 15.81
CA GLN A 144 -22.09 7.21 15.57
C GLN A 144 -21.83 5.70 15.66
N ASN A 145 -20.57 5.27 15.86
CA ASN A 145 -20.17 3.88 15.96
C ASN A 145 -20.68 2.99 14.80
N ARG A 146 -20.71 3.55 13.58
CA ARG A 146 -21.29 2.90 12.39
C ARG A 146 -20.40 1.81 11.80
N PHE A 147 -19.11 1.84 12.09
CA PHE A 147 -18.13 0.97 11.46
C PHE A 147 -17.75 -0.19 12.35
N GLU A 148 -17.55 -1.34 11.73
CA GLU A 148 -17.03 -2.54 12.37
C GLU A 148 -15.88 -3.11 11.54
N SER A 149 -14.83 -3.57 12.23
CA SER A 149 -13.72 -4.25 11.58
C SER A 149 -13.94 -5.76 11.69
N HIS A 150 -14.01 -6.43 10.55
CA HIS A 150 -14.20 -7.86 10.44
C HIS A 150 -12.85 -8.47 10.10
N ASP A 151 -12.00 -8.73 11.10
CA ASP A 151 -10.79 -9.52 10.87
C ASP A 151 -10.09 -10.06 12.11
N ASN A 152 -9.51 -11.25 11.95
CA ASN A 152 -8.78 -11.98 12.99
C ASN A 152 -7.27 -11.83 12.80
N LYS A 153 -6.65 -10.87 13.51
CA LYS A 153 -5.23 -10.72 13.91
C LYS A 153 -4.09 -10.94 12.87
N LYS A 154 -4.32 -11.47 11.66
CA LYS A 154 -3.28 -11.90 10.69
C LYS A 154 -3.47 -11.34 9.27
N SER A 155 -4.66 -10.91 8.89
CA SER A 155 -5.01 -10.34 7.58
C SER A 155 -5.14 -8.80 7.63
N GLU A 156 -5.11 -8.18 6.46
CA GLU A 156 -5.42 -6.76 6.29
C GLU A 156 -6.87 -6.49 6.70
N GLN A 157 -7.07 -5.69 7.76
CA GLN A 157 -8.38 -5.42 8.35
C GLN A 157 -9.43 -4.98 7.30
N HIS A 158 -10.42 -5.84 7.11
CA HIS A 158 -11.66 -5.50 6.42
C HIS A 158 -12.59 -4.68 7.32
N TRP A 159 -13.26 -3.71 6.72
CA TRP A 159 -14.18 -2.76 7.35
C TRP A 159 -15.56 -2.87 6.70
N GLY A 160 -16.59 -2.93 7.51
CA GLY A 160 -17.99 -2.96 7.10
C GLY A 160 -18.85 -2.02 7.94
N LEU A 161 -20.12 -1.91 7.58
CA LEU A 161 -21.12 -1.28 8.44
C LEU A 161 -21.53 -2.24 9.56
N ARG A 162 -21.70 -1.70 10.77
CA ARG A 162 -22.19 -2.45 11.92
C ARG A 162 -23.57 -3.03 11.60
N GLY A 163 -23.74 -4.33 11.81
CA GLY A 163 -24.98 -5.06 11.46
C GLY A 163 -25.13 -5.37 9.97
N GLY A 164 -24.13 -5.03 9.15
CA GLY A 164 -24.06 -5.39 7.73
C GLY A 164 -23.37 -6.74 7.48
N SER A 165 -23.13 -7.04 6.21
CA SER A 165 -22.41 -8.24 5.79
C SER A 165 -20.94 -8.17 6.20
N ALA A 166 -20.42 -9.28 6.76
CA ALA A 166 -19.01 -9.44 7.09
C ALA A 166 -18.17 -9.98 5.90
N LEU A 167 -18.82 -10.33 4.79
CA LEU A 167 -18.14 -10.86 3.60
C LEU A 167 -17.50 -9.73 2.78
N PRO A 168 -16.39 -9.99 2.07
CA PRO A 168 -15.83 -9.05 1.12
C PRO A 168 -16.87 -8.61 0.09
N THR A 169 -16.83 -7.34 -0.31
CA THR A 169 -17.69 -6.82 -1.38
C THR A 169 -17.49 -7.55 -2.70
N THR A 170 -18.57 -7.74 -3.45
CA THR A 170 -18.54 -8.14 -4.87
C THR A 170 -18.83 -6.95 -5.80
N THR A 171 -19.22 -5.80 -5.25
CA THR A 171 -19.53 -4.58 -6.01
C THR A 171 -18.30 -4.07 -6.77
N PRO A 172 -18.41 -3.77 -8.07
CA PRO A 172 -17.30 -3.24 -8.86
C PRO A 172 -16.72 -1.93 -8.29
N THR A 173 -15.39 -1.80 -8.30
CA THR A 173 -14.70 -0.61 -7.77
C THR A 173 -15.13 0.69 -8.43
N VAL A 174 -15.49 0.67 -9.72
CA VAL A 174 -15.98 1.87 -10.44
C VAL A 174 -17.29 2.36 -9.83
N THR A 175 -18.23 1.46 -9.54
CA THR A 175 -19.49 1.80 -8.87
C THR A 175 -19.24 2.43 -7.50
N LEU A 176 -18.31 1.86 -6.72
CA LEU A 176 -17.95 2.40 -5.40
C LEU A 176 -17.29 3.78 -5.49
N LYS A 177 -16.48 4.03 -6.53
CA LYS A 177 -15.92 5.35 -6.84
C LYS A 177 -17.01 6.36 -7.17
N LEU A 178 -17.98 6.00 -8.01
CA LEU A 178 -19.10 6.87 -8.36
C LEU A 178 -20.02 7.16 -7.16
N ALA A 179 -20.19 6.21 -6.25
CA ALA A 179 -20.95 6.42 -5.02
C ALA A 179 -20.39 7.59 -4.18
N THR A 180 -19.09 7.88 -4.26
CA THR A 180 -18.48 9.01 -3.56
C THR A 180 -19.00 10.37 -4.02
N LEU A 181 -19.52 10.48 -5.25
CA LEU A 181 -19.97 11.74 -5.83
C LEU A 181 -21.24 12.26 -5.16
N GLN A 182 -22.03 11.37 -4.57
CA GLN A 182 -23.26 11.70 -3.84
C GLN A 182 -22.98 12.39 -2.50
N TYR A 183 -21.73 12.32 -2.00
CA TYR A 183 -21.36 12.85 -0.70
C TYR A 183 -20.57 14.17 -0.85
N PRO A 184 -21.09 15.28 -0.31
CA PRO A 184 -20.36 16.55 -0.32
C PRO A 184 -19.17 16.48 0.62
N ILE A 185 -17.99 16.89 0.11
CA ILE A 185 -16.74 16.99 0.86
C ILE A 185 -16.20 18.40 0.67
N ASP A 186 -16.11 19.16 1.78
CA ASP A 186 -15.53 20.50 1.76
C ASP A 186 -14.02 20.41 1.93
N ILE A 187 -13.29 20.69 0.85
CA ILE A 187 -11.83 20.72 0.85
C ILE A 187 -11.37 22.18 0.87
N ASP A 188 -10.58 22.52 1.89
CA ASP A 188 -9.88 23.81 1.94
C ASP A 188 -8.60 23.71 1.11
N TYR A 189 -8.69 24.10 -0.17
CA TYR A 189 -7.58 24.00 -1.12
C TYR A 189 -6.42 24.93 -0.80
N ARG A 190 -6.68 26.11 -0.21
CA ARG A 190 -5.61 27.02 0.22
C ARG A 190 -4.70 26.34 1.23
N LYS A 191 -5.29 25.53 2.10
CA LYS A 191 -4.60 24.69 3.08
C LYS A 191 -3.88 23.46 2.52
N ILE A 192 -4.23 23.02 1.30
CA ILE A 192 -3.52 21.95 0.56
C ILE A 192 -2.30 22.53 -0.14
N ALA A 193 -2.47 23.69 -0.79
CA ALA A 193 -1.44 24.33 -1.59
C ALA A 193 -0.35 25.04 -0.77
N ASP A 194 -0.57 25.26 0.54
CA ASP A 194 0.38 25.94 1.42
C ASP A 194 1.62 25.05 1.73
N PRO A 195 2.81 25.37 1.19
CA PRO A 195 4.02 24.56 1.38
C PRO A 195 4.63 24.74 2.77
N THR A 196 4.24 25.78 3.52
CA THR A 196 4.77 26.05 4.87
C THR A 196 4.11 25.17 5.94
N ARG A 197 3.05 24.47 5.57
CA ARG A 197 2.19 23.78 6.51
C ARG A 197 2.77 22.43 6.92
N LYS A 198 2.98 22.26 8.23
CA LYS A 198 3.54 21.02 8.81
C LYS A 198 2.55 19.86 8.90
N ARG A 199 1.25 20.10 8.71
CA ARG A 199 0.19 19.09 8.87
C ARG A 199 -0.65 19.03 7.61
N GLU A 200 -0.89 17.82 7.13
CA GLU A 200 -1.83 17.61 6.03
C GLU A 200 -3.23 18.15 6.43
N PRO A 201 -3.92 18.83 5.50
CA PRO A 201 -5.31 19.24 5.71
C PRO A 201 -6.22 18.04 5.97
N SER A 202 -7.25 18.27 6.77
CA SER A 202 -8.31 17.28 6.96
C SER A 202 -9.09 17.09 5.67
N TYR A 203 -9.37 15.84 5.33
CA TYR A 203 -10.33 15.48 4.31
C TYR A 203 -11.75 15.79 4.79
N GLY A 204 -12.33 16.88 4.28
CA GLY A 204 -13.66 17.34 4.65
C GLY A 204 -13.73 18.01 6.02
N LYS A 205 -14.90 18.60 6.30
CA LYS A 205 -15.34 18.96 7.66
C LYS A 205 -15.57 17.71 8.51
N LYS A 206 -15.71 17.90 9.82
CA LYS A 206 -16.05 16.83 10.77
C LYS A 206 -17.32 16.09 10.31
N GLY A 207 -17.26 14.75 10.22
CA GLY A 207 -18.39 13.90 9.83
C GLY A 207 -18.56 13.69 8.32
N GLN A 208 -18.01 14.56 7.46
CA GLN A 208 -18.21 14.43 6.01
C GLN A 208 -17.51 13.19 5.44
N LEU A 209 -16.25 12.96 5.83
CA LEU A 209 -15.53 11.76 5.38
C LEU A 209 -16.20 10.50 5.94
N GLU A 210 -16.61 10.52 7.20
CA GLU A 210 -17.28 9.37 7.82
C GLU A 210 -18.63 9.08 7.14
N ASN A 211 -19.41 10.09 6.76
CA ASN A 211 -20.64 9.90 5.99
C ASN A 211 -20.37 9.30 4.60
N MET A 212 -19.35 9.80 3.90
CA MET A 212 -18.95 9.23 2.61
C MET A 212 -18.47 7.78 2.75
N LEU A 213 -17.65 7.47 3.74
CA LEU A 213 -17.20 6.10 4.02
C LEU A 213 -18.37 5.17 4.33
N ALA A 214 -19.34 5.63 5.11
CA ALA A 214 -20.55 4.87 5.39
C ALA A 214 -21.36 4.61 4.11
N GLY A 215 -21.49 5.62 3.26
CA GLY A 215 -22.14 5.49 1.95
C GLY A 215 -21.45 4.52 0.99
N ILE A 216 -20.11 4.56 0.93
CA ILE A 216 -19.32 3.60 0.15
C ILE A 216 -19.55 2.18 0.66
N LEU A 217 -19.52 1.97 1.98
CA LEU A 217 -19.72 0.64 2.56
C LEU A 217 -21.18 0.16 2.43
N GLN A 218 -22.14 1.07 2.40
CA GLN A 218 -23.53 0.75 2.08
C GLN A 218 -23.65 0.26 0.63
N ALA A 219 -23.03 0.96 -0.33
CA ALA A 219 -23.01 0.56 -1.74
C ALA A 219 -22.18 -0.71 -2.00
N ALA A 220 -21.23 -1.03 -1.11
CA ALA A 220 -20.42 -2.23 -1.19
C ALA A 220 -21.18 -3.49 -0.75
N GLU A 221 -22.29 -3.35 0.00
CA GLU A 221 -23.07 -4.48 0.53
C GLU A 221 -22.21 -5.57 1.22
N GLY A 222 -21.10 -5.15 1.81
CA GLY A 222 -20.04 -6.04 2.28
C GLY A 222 -18.92 -5.26 2.95
N THR A 223 -17.72 -5.85 2.92
CA THR A 223 -16.53 -5.27 3.56
C THR A 223 -15.47 -4.88 2.55
N LEU A 224 -14.72 -3.83 2.89
CA LEU A 224 -13.59 -3.31 2.14
C LEU A 224 -12.37 -3.18 3.05
N THR A 225 -11.18 -3.40 2.50
CA THR A 225 -9.94 -3.09 3.20
C THR A 225 -9.76 -1.57 3.35
N ALA A 226 -8.98 -1.15 4.36
CA ALA A 226 -8.63 0.26 4.51
C ALA A 226 -7.86 0.82 3.29
N THR A 227 -7.14 -0.04 2.57
CA THR A 227 -6.41 0.30 1.34
C THR A 227 -7.37 0.58 0.18
N GLU A 228 -8.40 -0.23 -0.01
CA GLU A 228 -9.43 0.01 -1.04
C GLU A 228 -10.23 1.28 -0.73
N LEU A 229 -10.63 1.47 0.53
CA LEU A 229 -11.31 2.69 0.97
C LEU A 229 -10.46 3.93 0.69
N LEU A 230 -9.14 3.88 0.96
CA LEU A 230 -8.24 4.98 0.64
C LEU A 230 -8.20 5.26 -0.86
N ARG A 231 -8.09 4.24 -1.72
CA ARG A 231 -8.07 4.40 -3.18
C ARG A 231 -9.36 5.04 -3.69
N ILE A 232 -10.51 4.66 -3.14
CA ILE A 232 -11.81 5.26 -3.47
C ILE A 232 -11.89 6.72 -3.00
N VAL A 233 -11.42 7.02 -1.79
CA VAL A 233 -11.34 8.40 -1.28
C VAL A 233 -10.40 9.26 -2.12
N GLN A 234 -9.24 8.74 -2.53
CA GLN A 234 -8.30 9.45 -3.40
C GLN A 234 -8.92 9.80 -4.74
N TYR A 235 -9.67 8.88 -5.35
CA TYR A 235 -10.42 9.18 -6.58
C TYR A 235 -11.35 10.40 -6.38
N ARG A 236 -12.12 10.45 -5.28
CA ARG A 236 -12.98 11.60 -4.98
C ARG A 236 -12.20 12.90 -4.88
N VAL A 237 -11.03 12.87 -4.24
CA VAL A 237 -10.16 14.05 -4.10
C VAL A 237 -9.65 14.51 -5.47
N THR A 238 -9.22 13.58 -6.33
CA THR A 238 -8.79 13.90 -7.70
C THR A 238 -9.92 14.53 -8.52
N VAL A 239 -11.13 13.98 -8.46
CA VAL A 239 -12.31 14.54 -9.16
C VAL A 239 -12.61 15.96 -8.69
N LEU A 240 -12.49 16.23 -7.39
CA LEU A 240 -12.70 17.56 -6.84
C LEU A 240 -11.59 18.56 -7.21
N GLN A 241 -10.40 18.07 -7.57
CA GLN A 241 -9.26 18.89 -8.01
C GLN A 241 -9.25 19.15 -9.52
N ALA A 242 -9.78 18.23 -10.34
CA ALA A 242 -9.73 18.31 -11.80
C ALA A 242 -10.30 19.61 -12.41
N PRO A 243 -11.44 20.17 -11.94
CA PRO A 243 -11.99 21.41 -12.50
C PRO A 243 -11.11 22.65 -12.29
N ARG A 244 -10.11 22.60 -11.41
CA ARG A 244 -9.32 23.78 -11.02
C ARG A 244 -7.95 23.87 -11.65
N VAL A 245 -7.37 22.76 -12.12
CA VAL A 245 -6.13 22.80 -12.91
C VAL A 245 -6.34 23.59 -14.21
N LEU A 246 -7.57 23.63 -14.72
CA LEU A 246 -7.96 24.43 -15.89
C LEU A 246 -8.20 25.91 -15.59
N SER A 247 -8.33 26.33 -14.32
CA SER A 247 -8.68 27.72 -13.95
C SER A 247 -7.54 28.51 -13.29
N MET A 248 -6.37 27.91 -13.06
CA MET A 248 -5.25 28.60 -12.40
C MET A 248 -4.38 29.47 -13.33
N ASP A 249 -4.64 29.49 -14.63
CA ASP A 249 -4.04 30.46 -15.56
C ASP A 249 -4.79 31.81 -15.58
N ALA A 250 -5.86 31.96 -14.79
CA ALA A 250 -6.54 33.24 -14.60
C ALA A 250 -5.74 34.13 -13.65
N ASN A 251 -4.93 35.01 -14.25
CA ASN A 251 -4.13 36.06 -13.64
C ASN A 251 -4.87 36.79 -12.48
N PRO A 252 -4.35 36.78 -11.24
CA PRO A 252 -5.00 37.36 -10.07
C PRO A 252 -4.94 38.90 -9.97
N GLU A 253 -4.33 39.59 -10.95
CA GLU A 253 -4.11 41.05 -10.89
C GLU A 253 -5.05 41.90 -11.76
N SER A 254 -6.00 41.31 -12.47
CA SER A 254 -7.01 42.12 -13.19
C SER A 254 -8.16 42.51 -12.25
N PRO A 255 -8.38 43.81 -11.97
CA PRO A 255 -9.58 44.25 -11.27
C PRO A 255 -10.78 43.92 -12.15
N LEU A 256 -11.63 42.99 -11.70
CA LEU A 256 -12.90 42.67 -12.34
C LEU A 256 -13.88 43.83 -12.11
N ASP A 257 -13.94 44.74 -13.08
CA ASP A 257 -15.14 45.53 -13.35
C ASP A 257 -16.19 44.56 -13.91
N PHE A 258 -17.25 44.30 -13.15
CA PHE A 258 -18.38 43.51 -13.60
C PHE A 258 -19.39 44.43 -14.30
N PRO A 259 -19.58 44.35 -15.62
CA PRO A 259 -20.86 44.71 -16.19
C PRO A 259 -21.84 43.55 -15.93
N ASP A 260 -22.94 43.90 -15.29
CA ASP A 260 -24.13 43.06 -15.15
C ASP A 260 -24.70 42.75 -16.55
N THR A 261 -24.40 41.58 -17.11
CA THR A 261 -25.12 41.04 -18.26
C THR A 261 -25.18 39.52 -18.15
N GLY A 262 -26.39 38.99 -17.98
CA GLY A 262 -26.70 37.55 -18.02
C GLY A 262 -26.50 36.92 -19.40
N ALA A 263 -25.25 36.76 -19.80
CA ALA A 263 -24.83 35.97 -20.95
C ALA A 263 -23.89 34.87 -20.46
N THR A 264 -24.30 33.62 -20.65
CA THR A 264 -23.41 32.44 -20.56
C THR A 264 -22.20 32.68 -21.45
N ASP A 265 -21.03 32.66 -20.82
CA ASP A 265 -19.74 32.83 -21.48
C ASP A 265 -19.56 31.73 -22.55
N PRO A 266 -19.32 32.07 -23.83
CA PRO A 266 -19.08 31.08 -24.88
C PRO A 266 -17.86 30.18 -24.59
N SER A 267 -16.97 30.57 -23.67
CA SER A 267 -15.88 29.74 -23.15
C SER A 267 -16.38 28.51 -22.37
N ASP A 268 -17.39 28.69 -21.50
CA ASP A 268 -17.95 27.58 -20.70
C ASP A 268 -18.73 26.57 -21.58
N ALA A 269 -19.33 27.05 -22.67
CA ALA A 269 -19.99 26.20 -23.65
C ALA A 269 -18.99 25.41 -24.51
N ALA A 270 -17.83 26.00 -24.83
CA ALA A 270 -16.76 25.33 -25.57
C ALA A 270 -16.12 24.21 -24.73
N ASP A 271 -15.82 24.47 -23.45
CA ASP A 271 -15.21 23.50 -22.55
C ASP A 271 -16.16 22.33 -22.23
N ALA A 272 -17.44 22.60 -22.04
CA ALA A 272 -18.46 21.56 -21.87
C ALA A 272 -18.62 20.70 -23.14
N GLN A 273 -18.50 21.32 -24.32
CA GLN A 273 -18.59 20.62 -25.59
C GLN A 273 -17.33 19.76 -25.86
N GLU A 274 -16.15 20.22 -25.47
CA GLU A 274 -14.90 19.45 -25.55
C GLU A 274 -14.93 18.24 -24.60
N HIS A 275 -15.44 18.41 -23.37
CA HIS A 275 -15.61 17.30 -22.42
C HIS A 275 -16.58 16.23 -22.96
N LEU A 276 -17.73 16.64 -23.51
CA LEU A 276 -18.70 15.73 -24.12
C LEU A 276 -18.14 15.02 -25.36
N GLN A 277 -17.32 15.70 -26.17
CA GLN A 277 -16.65 15.08 -27.31
C GLN A 277 -15.61 14.06 -26.86
N ARG A 278 -14.87 14.34 -25.78
CA ARG A 278 -13.90 13.41 -25.19
C ARG A 278 -14.58 12.17 -24.61
N GLU A 279 -15.71 12.31 -23.91
CA GLU A 279 -16.46 11.19 -23.37
C GLU A 279 -17.01 10.28 -24.48
N ARG A 280 -17.58 10.86 -25.55
CA ARG A 280 -18.05 10.09 -26.72
C ARG A 280 -16.91 9.35 -27.41
N LEU A 281 -15.75 9.99 -27.57
CA LEU A 281 -14.59 9.34 -28.16
C LEU A 281 -14.11 8.14 -27.32
N ILE A 282 -14.14 8.26 -25.99
CA ILE A 282 -13.79 7.15 -25.09
C ILE A 282 -14.80 6.01 -25.22
N GLU A 283 -16.10 6.29 -25.26
CA GLU A 283 -17.14 5.29 -25.46
C GLU A 283 -17.01 4.56 -26.81
N ASP A 284 -16.76 5.30 -27.90
CA ASP A 284 -16.55 4.74 -29.24
C ASP A 284 -15.32 3.83 -29.28
N ILE A 285 -14.23 4.21 -28.61
CA ILE A 285 -13.02 3.40 -28.49
C ILE A 285 -13.30 2.11 -27.70
N ILE A 286 -14.05 2.19 -26.60
CA ILE A 286 -14.42 1.02 -25.79
C ILE A 286 -15.27 0.06 -26.62
N GLN A 287 -16.32 0.55 -27.29
CA GLN A 287 -17.17 -0.27 -28.14
C GLN A 287 -16.40 -0.89 -29.30
N HIS A 288 -15.46 -0.15 -29.90
CA HIS A 288 -14.58 -0.68 -30.93
C HIS A 288 -13.75 -1.86 -30.40
N PHE A 289 -13.11 -1.72 -29.23
CA PHE A 289 -12.34 -2.80 -28.62
C PHE A 289 -13.18 -4.01 -28.21
N GLU A 290 -14.42 -3.81 -27.75
CA GLU A 290 -15.35 -4.89 -27.42
C GLU A 290 -15.80 -5.69 -28.65
N SER A 291 -15.79 -5.07 -29.84
CA SER A 291 -16.17 -5.72 -31.10
C SER A 291 -15.04 -6.53 -31.77
N LEU A 292 -13.80 -6.39 -31.32
CA LEU A 292 -12.64 -7.05 -31.92
C LEU A 292 -12.39 -8.46 -31.37
N ASP A 293 -11.89 -9.34 -32.23
CA ASP A 293 -11.41 -10.65 -31.80
C ASP A 293 -10.09 -10.55 -31.01
N ARG A 294 -9.71 -11.62 -30.30
CA ARG A 294 -8.52 -11.61 -29.42
C ARG A 294 -7.21 -11.31 -30.15
N LYS A 295 -7.10 -11.63 -31.44
CA LYS A 295 -5.86 -11.40 -32.22
C LYS A 295 -5.77 -9.95 -32.67
N ASP A 296 -6.88 -9.38 -33.11
CA ASP A 296 -6.96 -7.99 -33.57
C ASP A 296 -6.93 -6.99 -32.40
N LEU A 297 -7.44 -7.41 -31.23
CA LEU A 297 -7.40 -6.62 -29.99
C LEU A 297 -5.97 -6.24 -29.59
N ALA A 298 -5.02 -7.17 -29.67
CA ALA A 298 -3.62 -6.92 -29.28
C ALA A 298 -2.94 -5.93 -30.24
N ARG A 299 -3.26 -6.02 -31.53
CA ARG A 299 -2.70 -5.15 -32.58
C ARG A 299 -3.27 -3.74 -32.50
N GLU A 300 -4.59 -3.60 -32.36
CA GLU A 300 -5.22 -2.29 -32.20
C GLU A 300 -4.84 -1.66 -30.85
N ARG A 301 -4.66 -2.42 -29.76
CA ARG A 301 -4.14 -1.87 -28.49
C ARG A 301 -2.78 -1.18 -28.65
N ALA A 302 -1.85 -1.80 -29.37
CA ALA A 302 -0.53 -1.21 -29.61
C ALA A 302 -0.61 0.09 -30.43
N LYS A 303 -1.56 0.16 -31.36
CA LYS A 303 -1.79 1.33 -32.23
C LYS A 303 -2.42 2.50 -31.47
N TRP A 304 -3.38 2.22 -30.58
CA TRP A 304 -4.09 3.24 -29.81
C TRP A 304 -3.40 3.62 -28.49
N ALA A 305 -2.33 2.94 -28.09
CA ALA A 305 -1.63 3.20 -26.83
C ALA A 305 -1.25 4.67 -26.61
N PRO A 306 -0.68 5.41 -27.60
CA PRO A 306 -0.35 6.83 -27.40
C PRO A 306 -1.59 7.72 -27.21
N THR A 307 -2.67 7.42 -27.94
CA THR A 307 -3.94 8.16 -27.84
C THR A 307 -4.62 7.92 -26.51
N LEU A 308 -4.59 6.67 -26.00
CA LEU A 308 -5.12 6.32 -24.70
C LEU A 308 -4.33 6.97 -23.56
N GLU A 309 -3.02 7.15 -23.72
CA GLU A 309 -2.14 7.87 -22.76
C GLU A 309 -2.55 9.33 -22.61
N ILE A 310 -2.82 10.00 -23.73
CA ILE A 310 -3.32 11.38 -23.74
C ILE A 310 -4.77 11.45 -23.19
N LEU A 311 -5.63 10.51 -23.56
CA LEU A 311 -7.05 10.55 -23.20
C LEU A 311 -7.35 10.11 -21.75
N LEU A 312 -6.54 9.22 -21.17
CA LEU A 312 -6.78 8.68 -19.83
C LEU A 312 -5.83 9.25 -18.76
N GLY A 313 -4.75 9.91 -19.18
CA GLY A 313 -3.69 10.41 -18.32
C GLY A 313 -2.90 9.29 -17.64
N ASP A 314 -1.67 9.60 -17.22
CA ASP A 314 -0.67 8.65 -16.70
C ASP A 314 -1.14 7.78 -15.51
N SER A 315 -2.24 8.14 -14.83
CA SER A 315 -2.70 7.43 -13.62
C SER A 315 -3.67 6.26 -13.87
N ILE A 316 -4.27 6.13 -15.06
CA ILE A 316 -5.32 5.12 -15.32
C ILE A 316 -4.79 3.90 -16.08
N ILE A 317 -3.78 4.05 -16.94
CA ILE A 317 -3.26 2.99 -17.81
C ILE A 317 -2.67 1.80 -17.04
N GLN A 318 -2.17 2.02 -15.82
CA GLN A 318 -1.66 0.93 -14.98
C GLN A 318 -2.77 0.04 -14.36
N ASN A 319 -4.02 0.52 -14.28
CA ASN A 319 -5.12 -0.22 -13.66
C ASN A 319 -6.04 -0.90 -14.70
N SER A 320 -6.12 -0.40 -15.93
CA SER A 320 -6.91 -1.03 -17.01
C SER A 320 -6.28 -2.31 -17.58
N GLY A 321 -4.99 -2.57 -17.30
CA GLY A 321 -4.32 -3.83 -17.64
C GLY A 321 -4.90 -5.08 -16.95
N LYS A 322 -5.70 -4.92 -15.88
CA LYS A 322 -6.36 -6.02 -15.16
C LYS A 322 -7.87 -6.14 -15.41
N ALA A 323 -8.52 -5.12 -15.97
CA ALA A 323 -9.96 -5.14 -16.23
C ALA A 323 -10.32 -5.73 -17.61
N LEU A 324 -9.32 -5.91 -18.48
CA LEU A 324 -9.51 -6.37 -19.86
C LEU A 324 -8.54 -7.51 -20.24
N SER A 325 -8.15 -8.33 -19.26
CA SER A 325 -7.44 -9.60 -19.42
C SER A 325 -8.40 -10.78 -19.22
#